data_AF-A0A285VSR6-F1
#
_entry.id   AF-A0A285VSR6-F1
#
_cell.length_a   1.000
_cell.length_b   1.000
_cell.length_c   1.000
_cell.angle_alpha   90.00
_cell.angle_beta   90.00
_cell.angle_gamma   90.00
#
_symmetry.space_group_name_H-M   'P 1'
#
loop_
_entity.id
_entity.type
_entity.pdbx_description
1 polymer ?
#
loop_
_entity_poly.entity_id
_entity_poly.type
_entity_poly.pdbx_seq_one_letter_code
_entity_poly.pdbx_strand_id
1 'polypeptide(L)'
;MSEHHDNSALDLLDRADELAPAMSVDPGAVIAAGRRKVRHRQASAATGMGALALVGALWLGGPLNPFAPTGLTGDPVPAAAVSWQEGVDVELFDNAPNPVHEADRTAWTGQLRSDEGAAFPELVLTRDGTQLDPLAAQDGPGEVMVFTAEGLSVAVWQSPPGSRGEAPLWAPGVYAGQGGTVEIDGAQLQYAAAEIVPGGTGELEELYWFTDDAAHASSGAPLDSTVLVAGDVRALVMLDEARQAWGMTDLRHPTGSVHVERLVSGAGLSGWIGQDVTATSVGVLPEGASTPTVTSQTTVLAQAQLGTQTAVLAADPTLVTGPPVIRYQFEGEERDLMSFVQETYRTLDVGIAQLLITAQPTALELRRGDKSTLIPVEDLTDRHALAAPVMGGHVVIVPGWEPDAAAENLRVLVGTDGKDRWVEAESAYIDILFDGRPLVVLGLDRGILQEGETVRGVGIVDADDSVVSHPLDDVTPLNVNI
;
A
#
# COMPACT_ATOMS: atom_id res chain seq x y z
N MET A 1 18.00 -16.21 61.31
CA MET A 1 18.81 -16.50 60.11
C MET A 1 18.40 -17.85 59.57
N SER A 2 17.54 -17.85 58.56
CA SER A 2 17.36 -18.93 57.59
C SER A 2 16.61 -18.31 56.43
N GLU A 3 17.23 -18.29 55.25
CA GLU A 3 16.58 -17.84 54.03
C GLU A 3 15.48 -18.86 53.66
N HIS A 4 14.39 -18.37 53.08
CA HIS A 4 13.46 -19.22 52.34
C HIS A 4 13.62 -18.92 50.86
N HIS A 5 13.85 -19.97 50.07
CA HIS A 5 13.86 -19.88 48.63
C HIS A 5 12.41 -19.78 48.14
N ASP A 6 12.06 -18.64 47.56
CA ASP A 6 11.04 -18.60 46.51
C ASP A 6 11.79 -18.45 45.17
N ASN A 7 12.17 -19.59 44.58
CA ASN A 7 12.65 -19.61 43.21
C ASN A 7 11.45 -19.36 42.30
N SER A 8 11.26 -18.12 41.87
CA SER A 8 10.22 -17.77 40.91
C SER A 8 10.47 -18.51 39.58
N ALA A 9 9.41 -18.84 38.84
CA ALA A 9 9.56 -19.44 37.51
C ALA A 9 10.24 -18.48 36.51
N LEU A 10 10.23 -17.17 36.80
CA LEU A 10 10.88 -16.13 36.00
C LEU A 10 12.40 -16.12 36.23
N ASP A 11 12.87 -16.23 37.48
CA ASP A 11 14.30 -16.36 37.82
C ASP A 11 14.97 -17.59 37.16
N LEU A 12 14.17 -18.63 36.88
CA LEU A 12 14.61 -19.83 36.15
C LEU A 12 14.61 -19.66 34.63
N LEU A 13 13.81 -18.74 34.08
CA LEU A 13 13.79 -18.38 32.66
C LEU A 13 14.92 -17.40 32.33
N ASP A 14 15.11 -16.36 33.14
CA ASP A 14 16.20 -15.38 32.94
C ASP A 14 17.58 -16.06 33.00
N ARG A 15 17.77 -17.03 33.92
CA ARG A 15 18.98 -17.87 33.97
C ARG A 15 19.08 -18.90 32.84
N ALA A 16 17.98 -19.26 32.19
CA ALA A 16 18.02 -20.14 31.03
C ALA A 16 18.49 -19.38 29.79
N ASP A 17 18.17 -18.09 29.67
CA ASP A 17 18.63 -17.22 28.59
C ASP A 17 20.13 -16.87 28.73
N GLU A 18 20.59 -16.50 29.94
CA GLU A 18 22.03 -16.26 30.23
C GLU A 18 22.92 -17.51 30.00
N LEU A 19 22.35 -18.72 30.04
CA LEU A 19 23.07 -19.99 29.87
C LEU A 19 22.77 -20.70 28.53
N ALA A 20 21.94 -20.10 27.67
CA ALA A 20 21.66 -20.65 26.35
C ALA A 20 22.89 -20.51 25.45
N PRO A 21 23.50 -21.61 24.96
CA PRO A 21 24.55 -21.49 23.95
C PRO A 21 23.96 -20.89 22.68
N ALA A 22 24.65 -19.92 22.07
CA ALA A 22 24.17 -19.23 20.87
C ALA A 22 23.82 -20.23 19.75
N MET A 23 22.53 -20.51 19.58
CA MET A 23 22.03 -21.44 18.57
C MET A 23 21.92 -20.72 17.22
N SER A 24 23.07 -20.44 16.60
CA SER A 24 23.13 -20.11 15.19
C SER A 24 22.78 -21.36 14.36
N VAL A 25 21.49 -21.55 14.11
CA VAL A 25 21.03 -22.57 13.18
C VAL A 25 21.32 -22.07 11.77
N ASP A 26 22.31 -22.66 11.10
CA ASP A 26 22.61 -22.38 9.69
C ASP A 26 21.32 -22.53 8.84
N PRO A 27 20.87 -21.48 8.12
CA PRO A 27 19.69 -21.55 7.26
C PRO A 27 19.81 -22.68 6.22
N GLY A 28 21.02 -22.97 5.73
CA GLY A 28 21.29 -24.08 4.82
C GLY A 28 20.93 -25.44 5.41
N ALA A 29 21.22 -25.67 6.69
CA ALA A 29 20.88 -26.90 7.41
C ALA A 29 19.37 -27.07 7.60
N VAL A 30 18.62 -26.00 7.88
CA VAL A 30 17.15 -26.03 8.00
C VAL A 30 16.51 -26.41 6.66
N ILE A 31 16.94 -25.77 5.58
CA ILE A 31 16.45 -26.03 4.21
C ILE A 31 16.80 -27.47 3.77
N ALA A 32 18.00 -27.97 4.12
CA ALA A 32 18.40 -29.35 3.84
C ALA A 32 17.53 -30.39 4.60
N ALA A 33 17.17 -30.12 5.86
CA ALA A 33 16.27 -30.95 6.64
C ALA A 33 14.84 -30.97 6.06
N GLY A 34 14.33 -29.81 5.64
CA GLY A 34 13.04 -29.68 4.95
C GLY A 34 12.99 -30.49 3.65
N ARG A 35 14.00 -30.32 2.78
CA ARG A 35 14.11 -31.05 1.49
C ARG A 35 14.17 -32.58 1.67
N ARG A 36 14.77 -33.09 2.75
CA ARG A 36 14.74 -34.53 3.09
C ARG A 36 13.34 -35.04 3.45
N LYS A 37 12.54 -34.23 4.14
CA LYS A 37 11.18 -34.61 4.59
C LYS A 37 10.19 -34.68 3.42
N VAL A 38 10.30 -33.78 2.45
CA VAL A 38 9.46 -33.77 1.23
C VAL A 38 9.74 -34.99 0.34
N ARG A 39 11.01 -35.32 0.09
CA ARG A 39 11.37 -36.51 -0.73
C ARG A 39 10.85 -37.84 -0.18
N HIS A 40 10.60 -37.95 1.13
CA HIS A 40 10.03 -39.16 1.72
C HIS A 40 8.52 -39.32 1.53
N ARG A 41 7.77 -38.25 1.19
CA ARG A 41 6.32 -38.35 0.89
C ARG A 41 6.02 -38.71 -0.57
N GLN A 42 6.88 -38.33 -1.53
CA GLN A 42 6.68 -38.62 -2.96
C GLN A 42 6.91 -40.08 -3.37
N ALA A 43 7.32 -40.97 -2.45
CA ALA A 43 7.55 -42.39 -2.74
C ALA A 43 6.33 -43.31 -2.49
N SER A 44 5.19 -42.77 -2.00
CA SER A 44 4.12 -43.58 -1.39
C SER A 44 2.71 -43.34 -1.95
N ALA A 45 2.58 -42.83 -3.19
CA ALA A 45 1.29 -42.59 -3.84
C ALA A 45 1.27 -43.11 -5.29
N ALA A 46 1.22 -44.44 -5.44
CA ALA A 46 1.21 -45.10 -6.75
C ALA A 46 0.25 -46.31 -6.80
N THR A 47 -1.07 -46.06 -6.64
CA THR A 47 -2.16 -46.95 -7.10
C THR A 47 -3.51 -46.23 -6.93
N GLY A 48 -4.33 -46.15 -7.98
CA GLY A 48 -5.72 -45.65 -7.88
C GLY A 48 -6.37 -45.37 -9.25
N MET A 49 -7.09 -46.35 -9.79
CA MET A 49 -8.04 -46.14 -10.92
C MET A 49 -9.29 -45.39 -10.37
N GLY A 50 -10.06 -44.59 -11.12
CA GLY A 50 -10.07 -44.27 -12.54
C GLY A 50 -11.53 -44.17 -13.03
N ALA A 51 -11.88 -43.18 -13.86
CA ALA A 51 -13.19 -43.10 -14.51
C ALA A 51 -13.10 -42.34 -15.86
N LEU A 52 -13.50 -43.01 -16.94
CA LEU A 52 -13.64 -42.43 -18.28
C LEU A 52 -15.10 -42.01 -18.51
N ALA A 53 -15.33 -40.81 -19.03
CA ALA A 53 -16.57 -40.43 -19.70
C ALA A 53 -16.23 -39.63 -20.97
N LEU A 54 -16.47 -40.21 -22.14
CA LEU A 54 -16.03 -39.70 -23.43
C LEU A 54 -17.20 -39.71 -24.43
N VAL A 55 -17.98 -38.63 -24.49
CA VAL A 55 -18.96 -38.29 -25.56
C VAL A 55 -19.14 -36.75 -25.54
N GLY A 56 -19.15 -35.98 -26.63
CA GLY A 56 -18.95 -36.31 -28.03
C GLY A 56 -19.98 -35.65 -28.97
N ALA A 57 -19.83 -34.36 -29.29
CA ALA A 57 -20.56 -33.68 -30.38
C ALA A 57 -19.78 -32.46 -30.93
N LEU A 58 -19.70 -32.31 -32.26
CA LEU A 58 -18.94 -31.28 -32.99
C LEU A 58 -19.85 -30.31 -33.78
N TRP A 59 -19.25 -29.20 -34.28
CA TRP A 59 -19.66 -28.33 -35.41
C TRP A 59 -20.82 -27.32 -35.16
N LEU A 60 -20.86 -26.05 -35.64
CA LEU A 60 -20.00 -25.16 -36.49
C LEU A 60 -20.05 -23.70 -35.93
N GLY A 61 -19.11 -22.76 -36.18
CA GLY A 61 -17.75 -22.87 -36.75
C GLY A 61 -17.25 -21.69 -37.64
N GLY A 62 -16.59 -20.65 -37.07
CA GLY A 62 -15.74 -19.66 -37.79
C GLY A 62 -15.81 -18.19 -37.29
N PRO A 63 -14.85 -17.29 -37.64
CA PRO A 63 -13.62 -17.49 -38.42
C PRO A 63 -12.29 -17.30 -37.62
N LEU A 64 -11.21 -17.78 -38.22
CA LEU A 64 -9.83 -17.86 -37.70
C LEU A 64 -9.17 -16.49 -37.43
N ASN A 65 -8.49 -16.34 -36.29
CA ASN A 65 -7.45 -15.32 -36.08
C ASN A 65 -6.05 -15.97 -36.26
N PRO A 66 -5.19 -15.50 -37.20
CA PRO A 66 -3.96 -16.19 -37.59
C PRO A 66 -2.75 -16.03 -36.63
N PHE A 67 -2.95 -15.63 -35.38
CA PHE A 67 -1.87 -15.36 -34.41
C PHE A 67 -1.83 -16.29 -33.17
N ALA A 68 -2.49 -17.44 -33.22
CA ALA A 68 -2.43 -18.42 -32.12
C ALA A 68 -1.02 -19.04 -31.97
N PRO A 69 -0.39 -19.01 -30.77
CA PRO A 69 0.88 -19.68 -30.54
C PRO A 69 0.76 -21.21 -30.67
N THR A 70 1.56 -21.80 -31.55
CA THR A 70 1.64 -23.26 -31.66
C THR A 70 2.54 -23.84 -30.58
N GLY A 71 1.95 -24.34 -29.48
CA GLY A 71 2.60 -25.33 -28.64
C GLY A 71 2.41 -25.19 -27.13
N LEU A 72 1.30 -25.71 -26.61
CA LEU A 72 1.22 -26.56 -25.41
C LEU A 72 -0.25 -26.94 -25.18
N THR A 73 -0.72 -28.01 -25.82
CA THR A 73 -2.09 -28.52 -25.65
C THR A 73 -2.20 -29.34 -24.35
N GLY A 74 -2.29 -28.65 -23.22
CA GLY A 74 -3.30 -29.04 -22.24
C GLY A 74 -4.64 -28.48 -22.71
N ASP A 75 -5.73 -29.21 -22.57
CA ASP A 75 -7.05 -28.60 -22.74
C ASP A 75 -7.17 -27.46 -21.72
N PRO A 76 -7.63 -26.25 -22.11
CA PRO A 76 -7.97 -25.25 -21.13
C PRO A 76 -9.15 -25.81 -20.33
N VAL A 77 -8.87 -26.23 -19.09
CA VAL A 77 -9.92 -26.52 -18.12
C VAL A 77 -10.69 -25.21 -17.99
N PRO A 78 -11.99 -25.15 -18.38
CA PRO A 78 -12.75 -23.93 -18.21
C PRO A 78 -12.74 -23.59 -16.73
N ALA A 79 -12.57 -22.31 -16.40
CA ALA A 79 -12.70 -21.85 -15.03
C ALA A 79 -14.04 -22.37 -14.49
N ALA A 80 -14.00 -23.12 -13.39
CA ALA A 80 -15.20 -23.57 -12.72
C ALA A 80 -15.89 -22.32 -12.15
N ALA A 81 -16.86 -21.76 -12.87
CA ALA A 81 -17.64 -20.64 -12.38
C ALA A 81 -18.30 -21.04 -11.06
N VAL A 82 -18.06 -20.26 -10.00
CA VAL A 82 -18.56 -20.61 -8.66
C VAL A 82 -20.08 -20.65 -8.68
N SER A 83 -20.63 -21.82 -8.37
CA SER A 83 -22.07 -22.07 -8.37
C SER A 83 -22.60 -22.02 -6.94
N TRP A 84 -23.11 -20.86 -6.53
CA TRP A 84 -23.76 -20.66 -5.23
C TRP A 84 -24.99 -21.56 -4.98
N GLN A 85 -25.42 -22.33 -5.98
CA GLN A 85 -26.62 -23.17 -5.94
C GLN A 85 -26.58 -24.28 -4.90
N GLU A 86 -25.41 -24.85 -4.57
CA GLU A 86 -25.31 -25.91 -3.55
C GLU A 86 -25.20 -25.36 -2.11
N GLY A 87 -25.19 -24.04 -1.96
CA GLY A 87 -24.98 -23.33 -0.71
C GLY A 87 -23.50 -23.24 -0.32
N VAL A 88 -23.16 -22.25 0.50
CA VAL A 88 -21.79 -21.99 0.97
C VAL A 88 -21.84 -21.66 2.45
N ASP A 89 -20.86 -22.13 3.21
CA ASP A 89 -20.60 -21.66 4.58
C ASP A 89 -19.10 -21.78 4.86
N VAL A 90 -18.38 -20.66 4.74
CA VAL A 90 -16.91 -20.66 4.91
C VAL A 90 -16.39 -19.40 5.58
N GLU A 91 -15.46 -19.59 6.51
CA GLU A 91 -14.71 -18.52 7.16
C GLU A 91 -13.71 -17.93 6.16
N LEU A 92 -13.80 -16.63 5.89
CA LEU A 92 -12.84 -15.91 5.07
C LEU A 92 -11.63 -15.50 5.92
N PHE A 93 -11.89 -14.83 7.05
CA PHE A 93 -10.85 -14.25 7.89
C PHE A 93 -11.24 -14.12 9.37
N ASP A 94 -10.19 -14.09 10.20
CA ASP A 94 -10.17 -13.60 11.58
C ASP A 94 -8.95 -12.68 11.70
N ASN A 95 -9.16 -11.39 11.98
CA ASN A 95 -8.10 -10.39 12.07
C ASN A 95 -7.55 -10.19 13.50
N ALA A 96 -7.93 -11.05 14.46
CA ALA A 96 -7.77 -10.87 15.91
C ALA A 96 -6.54 -10.03 16.31
N PRO A 97 -6.74 -8.81 16.83
CA PRO A 97 -5.67 -7.84 17.03
C PRO A 97 -4.68 -8.32 18.08
N ASN A 98 -3.41 -7.90 17.96
CA ASN A 98 -2.42 -8.22 18.98
C ASN A 98 -2.76 -7.51 20.30
N PRO A 99 -3.09 -8.22 21.40
CA PRO A 99 -3.59 -7.59 22.63
C PRO A 99 -2.55 -6.76 23.39
N VAL A 100 -1.27 -6.80 22.98
CA VAL A 100 -0.17 -6.01 23.57
C VAL A 100 0.14 -4.77 22.74
N HIS A 101 -0.04 -4.82 21.42
CA HIS A 101 0.39 -3.77 20.48
C HIS A 101 -0.76 -3.06 19.75
N GLU A 102 -1.95 -3.66 19.73
CA GLU A 102 -3.13 -3.22 18.98
C GLU A 102 -4.39 -3.27 19.87
N ALA A 103 -4.25 -3.00 21.17
CA ALA A 103 -5.31 -3.21 22.17
C ALA A 103 -6.63 -2.45 21.91
N ASP A 104 -6.58 -1.37 21.11
CA ASP A 104 -7.73 -0.55 20.73
C ASP A 104 -8.26 -0.84 19.30
N ARG A 105 -7.62 -1.75 18.55
CA ARG A 105 -8.06 -2.15 17.19
C ARG A 105 -9.29 -3.04 17.28
N THR A 106 -10.27 -2.80 16.40
CA THR A 106 -11.50 -3.60 16.33
C THR A 106 -11.20 -5.02 15.84
N ALA A 107 -11.68 -6.03 16.57
CA ALA A 107 -11.63 -7.41 16.15
C ALA A 107 -12.79 -7.73 15.19
N TRP A 108 -12.47 -8.33 14.05
CA TRP A 108 -13.36 -8.67 12.96
C TRP A 108 -13.14 -10.13 12.53
N THR A 109 -14.23 -10.90 12.50
CA THR A 109 -14.29 -12.16 11.73
C THR A 109 -15.32 -12.04 10.61
N GLY A 110 -15.07 -12.70 9.48
CA GLY A 110 -15.93 -12.68 8.32
C GLY A 110 -16.21 -14.08 7.79
N GLN A 111 -17.48 -14.42 7.63
CA GLN A 111 -17.95 -15.72 7.16
C GLN A 111 -18.88 -15.53 5.96
N LEU A 112 -18.48 -16.05 4.80
CA LEU A 112 -19.26 -16.01 3.57
C LEU A 112 -20.27 -17.16 3.61
N ARG A 113 -21.55 -16.84 3.42
CA ARG A 113 -22.66 -17.79 3.45
C ARG A 113 -23.55 -17.67 2.22
N SER A 114 -24.19 -18.77 1.83
CA SER A 114 -25.20 -18.81 0.79
C SER A 114 -26.17 -19.95 1.07
N ASP A 115 -27.48 -19.70 1.01
CA ASP A 115 -28.50 -20.75 1.00
C ASP A 115 -28.51 -21.49 -0.36
N GLU A 116 -29.02 -22.73 -0.36
CA GLU A 116 -29.24 -23.52 -1.57
C GLU A 116 -30.13 -22.75 -2.56
N GLY A 117 -29.64 -22.52 -3.78
CA GLY A 117 -30.34 -21.77 -4.83
C GLY A 117 -30.38 -20.25 -4.65
N ALA A 118 -29.61 -19.66 -3.73
CA ALA A 118 -29.44 -18.20 -3.67
C ALA A 118 -28.70 -17.66 -4.91
N ALA A 119 -28.97 -16.39 -5.27
CA ALA A 119 -28.36 -15.75 -6.44
C ALA A 119 -26.92 -15.26 -6.16
N PHE A 120 -26.67 -14.83 -4.92
CA PHE A 120 -25.40 -14.31 -4.43
C PHE A 120 -25.24 -14.69 -2.95
N PRO A 121 -24.00 -14.82 -2.44
CA PRO A 121 -23.74 -15.02 -1.03
C PRO A 121 -23.96 -13.73 -0.21
N GLU A 122 -24.14 -13.91 1.10
CA GLU A 122 -24.09 -12.89 2.13
C GLU A 122 -22.78 -13.02 2.94
N LEU A 123 -22.30 -11.91 3.52
CA LEU A 123 -21.19 -11.89 4.45
C LEU A 123 -21.70 -11.65 5.87
N VAL A 124 -21.50 -12.63 6.75
CA VAL A 124 -21.77 -12.50 8.18
C VAL A 124 -20.50 -12.02 8.87
N LEU A 125 -20.56 -10.83 9.46
CA LEU A 125 -19.45 -10.23 10.22
C LEU A 125 -19.66 -10.40 11.73
N THR A 126 -18.57 -10.61 12.46
CA THR A 126 -18.52 -10.45 13.92
C THR A 126 -17.59 -9.31 14.27
N ARG A 127 -18.10 -8.29 14.97
CA ARG A 127 -17.33 -7.14 15.48
C ARG A 127 -17.17 -7.26 17.00
N ASP A 128 -15.94 -7.35 17.50
CA ASP A 128 -15.62 -7.46 18.93
C ASP A 128 -16.43 -8.55 19.66
N GLY A 129 -16.61 -9.70 19.00
CA GLY A 129 -17.40 -10.83 19.50
C GLY A 129 -18.92 -10.69 19.36
N THR A 130 -19.42 -9.58 18.81
CA THR A 130 -20.83 -9.34 18.51
C THR A 130 -21.11 -9.58 17.03
N GLN A 131 -21.93 -10.58 16.70
CA GLN A 131 -22.34 -10.81 15.31
C GLN A 131 -23.25 -9.68 14.84
N LEU A 132 -23.01 -9.17 13.64
CA LEU A 132 -23.83 -8.18 12.95
C LEU A 132 -24.94 -8.87 12.13
N ASP A 133 -25.87 -8.07 11.59
CA ASP A 133 -26.80 -8.51 10.57
C ASP A 133 -26.03 -8.88 9.27
N PRO A 134 -26.44 -9.91 8.51
CA PRO A 134 -25.75 -10.30 7.29
C PRO A 134 -25.75 -9.19 6.23
N LEU A 135 -24.61 -9.03 5.55
CA LEU A 135 -24.43 -8.08 4.46
C LEU A 135 -24.66 -8.77 3.12
N ALA A 136 -25.57 -8.23 2.30
CA ALA A 136 -25.69 -8.67 0.91
C ALA A 136 -24.49 -8.20 0.08
N ALA A 137 -24.11 -9.00 -0.92
CA ALA A 137 -23.10 -8.61 -1.90
C ALA A 137 -23.55 -7.37 -2.69
N GLN A 138 -22.61 -6.47 -2.94
CA GLN A 138 -22.73 -5.31 -3.84
C GLN A 138 -21.83 -5.52 -5.05
N ASP A 139 -22.20 -4.93 -6.19
CA ASP A 139 -21.40 -4.98 -7.42
C ASP A 139 -20.11 -4.15 -7.25
N GLY A 140 -18.95 -4.78 -7.43
CA GLY A 140 -17.66 -4.12 -7.54
C GLY A 140 -17.19 -3.91 -8.99
N PRO A 141 -15.92 -3.54 -9.20
CA PRO A 141 -15.34 -3.46 -10.54
C PRO A 141 -15.22 -4.87 -11.16
N GLY A 142 -15.88 -5.09 -12.30
CA GLY A 142 -15.86 -6.40 -12.98
C GLY A 142 -16.75 -7.44 -12.29
N GLU A 143 -16.25 -8.66 -12.14
CA GLU A 143 -16.95 -9.77 -11.45
C GLU A 143 -16.59 -9.88 -9.95
N VAL A 144 -16.24 -8.75 -9.32
CA VAL A 144 -15.89 -8.67 -7.90
C VAL A 144 -17.13 -8.37 -7.06
N MET A 145 -17.36 -9.15 -6.01
CA MET A 145 -18.38 -8.87 -5.00
C MET A 145 -17.79 -8.05 -3.87
N VAL A 146 -18.48 -7.00 -3.44
CA VAL A 146 -18.05 -6.11 -2.34
C VAL A 146 -19.07 -6.15 -1.21
N PHE A 147 -18.59 -6.21 0.02
CA PHE A 147 -19.39 -6.15 1.25
C PHE A 147 -18.84 -5.02 2.12
N THR A 148 -19.71 -4.09 2.53
CA THR A 148 -19.30 -2.88 3.26
C THR A 148 -20.02 -2.79 4.60
N ALA A 149 -19.26 -2.58 5.66
CA ALA A 149 -19.70 -2.26 7.01
C ALA A 149 -19.04 -0.96 7.48
N GLU A 150 -19.52 -0.40 8.60
CA GLU A 150 -18.85 0.73 9.24
C GLU A 150 -17.43 0.35 9.70
N GLY A 151 -16.41 0.90 9.03
CA GLY A 151 -15.00 0.67 9.32
C GLY A 151 -14.37 -0.57 8.67
N LEU A 152 -15.10 -1.29 7.80
CA LEU A 152 -14.57 -2.48 7.10
C LEU A 152 -15.19 -2.61 5.71
N SER A 153 -14.37 -2.87 4.69
CA SER A 153 -14.84 -3.35 3.38
C SER A 153 -14.14 -4.64 2.99
N VAL A 154 -14.88 -5.55 2.37
CA VAL A 154 -14.42 -6.89 2.00
C VAL A 154 -14.75 -7.13 0.53
N ALA A 155 -13.73 -7.42 -0.27
CA ALA A 155 -13.86 -7.82 -1.66
C ALA A 155 -13.66 -9.34 -1.78
N VAL A 156 -14.47 -10.00 -2.60
CA VAL A 156 -14.38 -11.43 -2.91
C VAL A 156 -14.50 -11.63 -4.42
N TRP A 157 -13.59 -12.38 -5.02
CA TRP A 157 -13.55 -12.62 -6.46
C TRP A 157 -12.99 -14.00 -6.79
N GLN A 158 -13.25 -14.50 -7.99
CA GLN A 158 -12.58 -15.68 -8.52
C GLN A 158 -11.25 -15.28 -9.17
N SER A 159 -10.16 -16.00 -8.88
CA SER A 159 -8.85 -15.73 -9.50
C SER A 159 -8.94 -15.86 -11.04
N PRO A 160 -8.55 -14.83 -11.82
CA PRO A 160 -8.61 -14.89 -13.28
C PRO A 160 -7.69 -15.98 -13.87
N PRO A 161 -8.12 -16.72 -14.92
CA PRO A 161 -7.29 -17.74 -15.54
C PRO A 161 -5.95 -17.19 -16.06
N GLY A 162 -4.84 -17.76 -15.57
CA GLY A 162 -3.49 -17.32 -15.93
C GLY A 162 -2.96 -16.13 -15.10
N SER A 163 -3.71 -15.68 -14.09
CA SER A 163 -3.22 -14.73 -13.09
C SER A 163 -2.01 -15.26 -12.34
N ARG A 164 -1.01 -14.40 -12.13
CA ARG A 164 0.16 -14.62 -11.27
C ARG A 164 -0.03 -14.03 -9.86
N GLY A 165 -1.12 -13.31 -9.66
CA GLY A 165 -1.52 -12.63 -8.44
C GLY A 165 -2.45 -11.45 -8.75
N GLU A 166 -3.26 -11.10 -7.77
CA GLU A 166 -4.25 -10.02 -7.82
C GLU A 166 -4.03 -9.03 -6.66
N ALA A 167 -4.37 -7.77 -6.87
CA ALA A 167 -4.30 -6.73 -5.85
C ALA A 167 -5.46 -5.71 -5.99
N PRO A 168 -6.25 -5.49 -4.93
CA PRO A 168 -7.28 -4.46 -4.93
C PRO A 168 -6.66 -3.07 -4.76
N LEU A 169 -7.21 -2.07 -5.46
CA LEU A 169 -7.01 -0.66 -5.14
C LEU A 169 -8.24 -0.14 -4.43
N TRP A 170 -8.06 0.16 -3.16
CA TRP A 170 -9.07 0.80 -2.33
C TRP A 170 -8.92 2.32 -2.38
N ALA A 171 -10.04 3.02 -2.21
CA ALA A 171 -10.04 4.45 -1.95
C ALA A 171 -9.20 4.79 -0.70
N PRO A 172 -8.62 6.01 -0.61
CA PRO A 172 -7.75 6.37 0.49
C PRO A 172 -8.43 6.29 1.87
N GLY A 173 -7.65 6.00 2.91
CA GLY A 173 -8.15 5.75 4.27
C GLY A 173 -8.17 4.28 4.72
N VAL A 174 -7.53 3.37 3.97
CA VAL A 174 -7.20 2.02 4.49
C VAL A 174 -6.05 2.14 5.50
N TYR A 175 -6.25 1.66 6.74
CA TYR A 175 -5.18 1.64 7.76
C TYR A 175 -4.59 0.26 8.00
N ALA A 176 -5.39 -0.80 7.83
CA ALA A 176 -4.96 -2.19 7.89
C ALA A 176 -5.66 -3.00 6.81
N GLY A 177 -4.98 -4.03 6.30
CA GLY A 177 -5.51 -4.88 5.26
C GLY A 177 -4.98 -6.30 5.36
N GLN A 178 -5.79 -7.24 4.92
CA GLN A 178 -5.43 -8.65 4.79
C GLN A 178 -6.11 -9.25 3.56
N GLY A 179 -5.58 -10.36 3.07
CA GLY A 179 -6.19 -11.11 1.99
C GLY A 179 -5.75 -12.57 2.02
N GLY A 180 -6.46 -13.39 1.28
CA GLY A 180 -6.23 -14.83 1.29
C GLY A 180 -7.08 -15.56 0.26
N THR A 181 -6.94 -16.88 0.25
CA THR A 181 -7.61 -17.74 -0.73
C THR A 181 -8.46 -18.78 -0.03
N VAL A 182 -9.64 -19.07 -0.57
CA VAL A 182 -10.55 -20.12 -0.09
C VAL A 182 -10.99 -21.00 -1.26
N GLU A 183 -11.12 -22.31 -1.02
CA GLU A 183 -11.56 -23.28 -2.02
C GLU A 183 -13.04 -23.60 -1.80
N ILE A 184 -13.86 -23.40 -2.84
CA ILE A 184 -15.31 -23.70 -2.86
C ILE A 184 -15.59 -24.52 -4.12
N ASP A 185 -16.11 -25.74 -3.97
CA ASP A 185 -16.45 -26.66 -5.07
C ASP A 185 -15.33 -26.91 -6.10
N GLY A 186 -14.08 -26.83 -5.65
CA GLY A 186 -12.87 -26.97 -6.48
C GLY A 186 -12.49 -25.70 -7.26
N ALA A 187 -13.21 -24.60 -7.08
CA ALA A 187 -12.83 -23.26 -7.54
C ALA A 187 -12.09 -22.50 -6.43
N GLN A 188 -11.07 -21.73 -6.80
CA GLN A 188 -10.34 -20.87 -5.87
C GLN A 188 -10.93 -19.45 -5.90
N LEU A 189 -11.53 -19.05 -4.79
CA LEU A 189 -11.85 -17.66 -4.52
C LEU A 189 -10.68 -16.98 -3.82
N GLN A 190 -10.51 -15.72 -4.14
CA GLN A 190 -9.65 -14.76 -3.48
C GLN A 190 -10.53 -13.82 -2.64
N TYR A 191 -10.00 -13.31 -1.54
CA TYR A 191 -10.61 -12.22 -0.81
C TYR A 191 -9.56 -11.21 -0.35
N ALA A 192 -10.02 -9.97 -0.14
CA ALA A 192 -9.27 -8.95 0.59
C ALA A 192 -10.23 -8.19 1.52
N ALA A 193 -9.82 -8.01 2.77
CA ALA A 193 -10.50 -7.19 3.76
C ALA A 193 -9.64 -5.96 4.07
N ALA A 194 -10.23 -4.77 3.96
CA ALA A 194 -9.62 -3.49 4.26
C ALA A 194 -10.35 -2.84 5.43
N GLU A 195 -9.62 -2.57 6.52
CA GLU A 195 -10.10 -1.80 7.66
C GLU A 195 -9.92 -0.30 7.37
N ILE A 196 -11.00 0.45 7.55
CA ILE A 196 -11.15 1.82 7.06
C ILE A 196 -11.22 2.80 8.24
N VAL A 197 -10.46 3.89 8.15
CA VAL A 197 -10.47 4.95 9.16
C VAL A 197 -11.83 5.66 9.21
N PRO A 198 -12.25 6.23 10.37
CA PRO A 198 -13.50 6.98 10.45
C PRO A 198 -13.54 8.19 9.48
N GLY A 199 -14.39 8.09 8.45
CA GLY A 199 -14.51 9.10 7.38
C GLY A 199 -13.95 8.67 6.02
N GLY A 200 -13.18 7.57 5.95
CA GLY A 200 -12.84 6.92 4.68
C GLY A 200 -14.06 6.23 4.07
N THR A 201 -14.11 6.12 2.73
CA THR A 201 -15.28 5.55 2.03
C THR A 201 -15.30 4.01 2.06
N GLY A 202 -14.13 3.37 2.08
CA GLY A 202 -14.00 1.91 1.92
C GLY A 202 -14.29 1.41 0.50
N GLU A 203 -14.45 2.31 -0.47
CA GLU A 203 -14.77 1.97 -1.84
C GLU A 203 -13.65 1.16 -2.50
N LEU A 204 -14.01 0.08 -3.20
CA LEU A 204 -13.09 -0.66 -4.07
C LEU A 204 -13.12 -0.01 -5.46
N GLU A 205 -12.05 0.67 -5.84
CA GLU A 205 -12.01 1.46 -7.08
C GLU A 205 -11.64 0.63 -8.31
N GLU A 206 -10.81 -0.40 -8.11
CA GLU A 206 -10.38 -1.37 -9.13
C GLU A 206 -9.82 -2.64 -8.49
N LEU A 207 -9.90 -3.78 -9.19
CA LEU A 207 -9.08 -4.95 -8.89
C LEU A 207 -8.11 -5.18 -10.06
N TYR A 208 -6.82 -5.20 -9.76
CA TYR A 208 -5.78 -5.46 -10.75
C TYR A 208 -5.31 -6.91 -10.68
N TRP A 209 -4.95 -7.48 -11.82
CA TRP A 209 -4.33 -8.80 -11.93
C TRP A 209 -3.29 -8.82 -13.04
N PHE A 210 -2.32 -9.73 -12.93
CA PHE A 210 -1.09 -9.72 -13.73
C PHE A 210 -0.83 -11.07 -14.39
N THR A 211 -0.34 -11.07 -15.65
CA THR A 211 0.08 -12.26 -16.39
C THR A 211 1.61 -12.34 -16.54
N ASP A 212 2.11 -13.18 -17.46
CA ASP A 212 3.52 -13.22 -17.85
C ASP A 212 4.01 -11.94 -18.58
N ASP A 213 3.09 -11.17 -19.17
CA ASP A 213 3.39 -10.12 -20.15
C ASP A 213 2.54 -8.83 -20.04
N ALA A 214 1.39 -8.84 -19.35
CA ALA A 214 0.50 -7.70 -19.22
C ALA A 214 -0.19 -7.62 -17.85
N ALA A 215 -0.61 -6.40 -17.48
CA ALA A 215 -1.49 -6.16 -16.35
C ALA A 215 -2.90 -5.79 -16.82
N HIS A 216 -3.90 -6.04 -15.98
CA HIS A 216 -5.31 -5.94 -16.33
C HIS A 216 -6.14 -5.38 -15.18
N ALA A 217 -7.10 -4.51 -15.50
CA ALA A 217 -8.16 -4.05 -14.61
C ALA A 217 -9.39 -4.98 -14.72
N SER A 218 -10.04 -5.32 -13.61
CA SER A 218 -11.26 -6.15 -13.63
C SER A 218 -12.45 -5.44 -14.26
N SER A 219 -12.50 -4.10 -14.19
CA SER A 219 -13.47 -3.28 -14.93
C SER A 219 -13.31 -3.34 -16.46
N GLY A 220 -12.18 -3.85 -16.97
CA GLY A 220 -11.82 -3.79 -18.39
C GLY A 220 -11.30 -2.43 -18.85
N ALA A 221 -11.00 -1.50 -17.93
CA ALA A 221 -10.30 -0.26 -18.24
C ALA A 221 -8.93 -0.54 -18.91
N PRO A 222 -8.50 0.29 -19.88
CA PRO A 222 -7.18 0.16 -20.49
C PRO A 222 -6.09 0.55 -19.50
N LEU A 223 -5.02 -0.23 -19.46
CA LEU A 223 -3.82 0.03 -18.66
C LEU A 223 -2.60 -0.01 -19.56
N ASP A 224 -1.62 0.83 -19.25
CA ASP A 224 -0.26 0.66 -19.76
C ASP A 224 0.48 -0.36 -18.90
N SER A 225 1.24 -1.26 -19.53
CA SER A 225 2.11 -2.18 -18.81
C SER A 225 3.36 -2.54 -19.61
N THR A 226 4.46 -2.83 -18.91
CA THR A 226 5.76 -3.10 -19.53
C THR A 226 6.61 -4.06 -18.70
N VAL A 227 7.41 -4.89 -19.36
CA VAL A 227 8.33 -5.83 -18.70
C VAL A 227 9.75 -5.28 -18.71
N LEU A 228 10.26 -4.98 -17.53
CA LEU A 228 11.63 -4.55 -17.29
C LEU A 228 12.53 -5.75 -16.94
N VAL A 229 13.78 -5.74 -17.41
CA VAL A 229 14.75 -6.81 -17.19
C VAL A 229 16.10 -6.22 -16.77
N ALA A 230 16.48 -6.44 -15.51
CA ALA A 230 17.74 -5.97 -14.93
C ALA A 230 18.53 -7.16 -14.40
N GLY A 231 19.53 -7.61 -15.16
CA GLY A 231 20.28 -8.82 -14.82
C GLY A 231 19.41 -10.07 -14.92
N ASP A 232 19.23 -10.77 -13.79
CA ASP A 232 18.33 -11.90 -13.62
C ASP A 232 16.91 -11.50 -13.16
N VAL A 233 16.73 -10.26 -12.68
CA VAL A 233 15.44 -9.74 -12.21
C VAL A 233 14.55 -9.35 -13.39
N ARG A 234 13.29 -9.77 -13.33
CA ARG A 234 12.25 -9.45 -14.32
C ARG A 234 11.01 -8.94 -13.58
N ALA A 235 10.63 -7.70 -13.83
CA ALA A 235 9.43 -7.09 -13.25
C ALA A 235 8.45 -6.70 -14.36
N LEU A 236 7.18 -7.04 -14.20
CA LEU A 236 6.09 -6.42 -14.94
C LEU A 236 5.61 -5.23 -14.12
N VAL A 237 5.55 -4.04 -14.73
CA VAL A 237 5.10 -2.79 -14.12
C VAL A 237 3.88 -2.28 -14.89
N MET A 238 2.91 -1.70 -14.20
CA MET A 238 1.67 -1.17 -14.78
C MET A 238 1.35 0.24 -14.32
N LEU A 239 0.53 0.94 -15.11
CA LEU A 239 0.02 2.28 -14.87
C LEU A 239 -1.47 2.37 -15.26
N ASP A 240 -2.32 2.76 -14.31
CA ASP A 240 -3.66 3.29 -14.56
C ASP A 240 -3.57 4.82 -14.50
N GLU A 241 -3.49 5.48 -15.66
CA GLU A 241 -3.47 6.95 -15.73
C GLU A 241 -4.80 7.58 -15.29
N ALA A 242 -5.94 6.88 -15.43
CA ALA A 242 -7.25 7.41 -15.06
C ALA A 242 -7.47 7.42 -13.54
N ARG A 243 -6.99 6.38 -12.84
CA ARG A 243 -7.00 6.29 -11.38
C ARG A 243 -5.73 6.80 -10.72
N GLN A 244 -4.73 7.18 -11.51
CA GLN A 244 -3.41 7.58 -11.04
C GLN A 244 -2.85 6.54 -10.06
N ALA A 245 -2.76 5.30 -10.53
CA ALA A 245 -2.27 4.16 -9.77
C ALA A 245 -1.17 3.44 -10.54
N TRP A 246 -0.23 2.84 -9.83
CA TRP A 246 0.79 1.98 -10.42
C TRP A 246 0.86 0.66 -9.66
N GLY A 247 1.52 -0.32 -10.27
CA GLY A 247 1.78 -1.58 -9.60
C GLY A 247 2.84 -2.40 -10.29
N MET A 248 3.27 -3.46 -9.61
CA MET A 248 4.27 -4.38 -10.15
C MET A 248 4.13 -5.81 -9.64
N THR A 249 4.75 -6.75 -10.36
CA THR A 249 4.95 -8.13 -9.92
C THR A 249 6.30 -8.69 -10.39
N ASP A 250 6.86 -9.63 -9.62
CA ASP A 250 8.09 -10.36 -9.98
C ASP A 250 7.77 -11.55 -10.88
N LEU A 251 8.32 -11.54 -12.10
CA LEU A 251 8.09 -12.61 -13.07
C LEU A 251 9.03 -13.82 -12.88
N ARG A 252 9.95 -13.80 -11.90
CA ARG A 252 10.83 -14.95 -11.60
C ARG A 252 10.09 -16.12 -10.96
N HIS A 253 9.00 -15.88 -10.22
CA HIS A 253 8.19 -16.91 -9.55
C HIS A 253 6.82 -17.03 -10.22
N PRO A 254 6.27 -18.25 -10.46
CA PRO A 254 5.01 -18.41 -11.20
C PRO A 254 3.84 -17.68 -10.53
N THR A 255 3.81 -17.71 -9.19
CA THR A 255 2.98 -16.86 -8.34
C THR A 255 3.90 -15.91 -7.56
N GLY A 256 3.52 -14.64 -7.46
CA GLY A 256 4.33 -13.61 -6.82
C GLY A 256 3.51 -12.66 -5.95
N SER A 257 4.16 -11.98 -5.01
CA SER A 257 3.56 -10.81 -4.38
C SER A 257 3.36 -9.74 -5.45
N VAL A 258 2.10 -9.36 -5.65
CA VAL A 258 1.72 -8.18 -6.45
C VAL A 258 1.67 -6.99 -5.51
N HIS A 259 2.16 -5.84 -5.98
CA HIS A 259 1.95 -4.56 -5.33
C HIS A 259 1.14 -3.64 -6.23
N VAL A 260 0.20 -2.92 -5.66
CA VAL A 260 -0.53 -1.82 -6.30
C VAL A 260 -0.75 -0.72 -5.26
N GLU A 261 -0.52 0.52 -5.67
CA GLU A 261 -0.77 1.70 -4.84
C GLU A 261 -1.10 2.91 -5.74
N ARG A 262 -1.48 4.03 -5.11
CA ARG A 262 -1.60 5.30 -5.83
C ARG A 262 -0.24 5.78 -6.30
N LEU A 263 -0.21 6.39 -7.47
CA LEU A 263 0.90 7.25 -7.86
C LEU A 263 1.02 8.35 -6.82
N VAL A 264 2.24 8.56 -6.39
CA VAL A 264 2.70 9.68 -5.57
C VAL A 264 3.92 10.28 -6.29
N SER A 265 4.47 11.41 -5.84
CA SER A 265 5.41 12.23 -6.66
C SER A 265 6.82 11.62 -6.83
N GLY A 266 6.89 10.51 -7.57
CA GLY A 266 7.99 9.55 -7.56
C GLY A 266 7.56 8.26 -6.87
N ALA A 267 6.73 7.47 -7.54
CA ALA A 267 6.17 6.24 -6.97
C ALA A 267 7.12 5.05 -7.18
N GLY A 268 7.38 4.25 -6.15
CA GLY A 268 8.34 3.17 -6.24
C GLY A 268 8.36 2.21 -5.07
N LEU A 269 9.11 1.13 -5.22
CA LEU A 269 9.44 0.17 -4.17
C LEU A 269 10.93 -0.11 -4.21
N SER A 270 11.54 -0.27 -3.04
CA SER A 270 12.86 -0.88 -2.93
C SER A 270 12.91 -1.92 -1.83
N GLY A 271 13.77 -2.91 -2.03
CA GLY A 271 13.98 -3.98 -1.08
C GLY A 271 14.45 -5.25 -1.78
N TRP A 272 13.98 -6.37 -1.26
CA TRP A 272 14.27 -7.69 -1.79
C TRP A 272 13.01 -8.20 -2.48
N ILE A 273 12.95 -8.02 -3.79
CA ILE A 273 11.86 -8.57 -4.59
C ILE A 273 12.09 -10.10 -4.70
N GLY A 274 11.02 -10.89 -4.57
CA GLY A 274 11.03 -12.34 -4.74
C GLY A 274 11.72 -13.15 -3.62
N GLN A 275 11.69 -14.48 -3.75
CA GLN A 275 12.36 -15.41 -2.81
C GLN A 275 13.87 -15.51 -3.03
N ASP A 276 14.34 -15.14 -4.23
CA ASP A 276 15.75 -15.09 -4.60
C ASP A 276 16.26 -13.67 -4.31
N VAL A 277 16.94 -13.56 -3.16
CA VAL A 277 17.36 -12.33 -2.47
C VAL A 277 18.35 -11.51 -3.31
N THR A 278 17.82 -10.78 -4.29
CA THR A 278 18.54 -9.83 -5.15
C THR A 278 18.08 -8.41 -4.83
N ALA A 279 19.03 -7.52 -4.50
CA ALA A 279 18.72 -6.17 -4.06
C ALA A 279 18.15 -5.39 -5.26
N THR A 280 16.92 -4.87 -5.12
CA THR A 280 16.16 -4.34 -6.25
C THR A 280 15.41 -3.06 -5.87
N SER A 281 15.34 -2.12 -6.81
CA SER A 281 14.46 -0.96 -6.77
C SER A 281 13.67 -0.87 -8.08
N VAL A 282 12.37 -0.61 -8.00
CA VAL A 282 11.44 -0.54 -9.12
C VAL A 282 10.48 0.63 -8.92
N GLY A 283 10.00 1.26 -9.97
CA GLY A 283 9.02 2.33 -9.83
C GLY A 283 8.69 3.03 -11.14
N VAL A 284 7.97 4.14 -11.02
CA VAL A 284 7.54 4.99 -12.14
C VAL A 284 7.99 6.42 -11.86
N LEU A 285 8.73 7.00 -12.82
CA LEU A 285 9.19 8.39 -12.75
C LEU A 285 8.06 9.36 -13.11
N PRO A 286 8.01 10.56 -12.50
CA PRO A 286 7.05 11.59 -12.89
C PRO A 286 7.23 12.00 -14.36
N GLU A 287 6.16 12.49 -14.99
CA GLU A 287 6.19 12.93 -16.38
C GLU A 287 7.18 14.08 -16.55
N GLY A 288 8.04 14.01 -17.58
CA GLY A 288 9.09 15.02 -17.80
C GLY A 288 10.38 14.83 -16.99
N ALA A 289 10.48 13.78 -16.15
CA ALA A 289 11.75 13.37 -15.55
C ALA A 289 12.83 13.08 -16.60
N SER A 290 14.09 13.37 -16.27
CA SER A 290 15.23 13.04 -17.13
C SER A 290 15.53 11.54 -17.14
N THR A 291 16.45 11.14 -18.02
CA THR A 291 17.00 9.78 -18.01
C THR A 291 17.54 9.41 -16.62
N PRO A 292 17.04 8.34 -15.98
CA PRO A 292 17.52 7.84 -14.69
C PRO A 292 18.97 7.34 -14.74
N THR A 293 19.60 7.34 -13.57
CA THR A 293 20.95 6.87 -13.31
C THR A 293 20.99 6.04 -12.03
N VAL A 294 22.04 5.25 -11.83
CA VAL A 294 22.26 4.46 -10.60
C VAL A 294 23.59 4.79 -9.96
N THR A 295 23.66 4.69 -8.63
CA THR A 295 24.85 5.13 -7.86
C THR A 295 26.00 4.12 -7.87
N SER A 296 25.71 2.82 -8.05
CA SER A 296 26.74 1.76 -8.10
C SER A 296 27.02 1.29 -9.52
N GLN A 297 28.30 1.04 -9.82
CA GLN A 297 28.76 0.50 -11.11
C GLN A 297 28.43 -1.00 -11.31
N THR A 298 28.04 -1.71 -10.24
CA THR A 298 27.60 -3.12 -10.28
C THR A 298 26.11 -3.27 -10.57
N THR A 299 25.34 -2.19 -10.43
CA THR A 299 23.89 -2.19 -10.60
C THR A 299 23.53 -2.18 -12.07
N VAL A 300 22.64 -3.07 -12.48
CA VAL A 300 22.02 -3.05 -13.81
C VAL A 300 20.75 -2.22 -13.74
N LEU A 301 20.65 -1.17 -14.55
CA LEU A 301 19.45 -0.35 -14.72
C LEU A 301 18.75 -0.72 -16.03
N ALA A 302 17.44 -0.96 -15.94
CA ALA A 302 16.51 -1.06 -17.05
C ALA A 302 15.43 0.02 -16.93
N GLN A 303 14.91 0.45 -18.08
CA GLN A 303 13.84 1.44 -18.18
C GLN A 303 13.00 1.19 -19.43
N ALA A 304 11.73 1.60 -19.40
CA ALA A 304 10.86 1.61 -20.57
C ALA A 304 9.79 2.71 -20.42
N GLN A 305 9.25 3.17 -21.55
CA GLN A 305 8.05 4.01 -21.56
C GLN A 305 6.86 3.21 -20.99
N LEU A 306 6.02 3.88 -20.19
CA LEU A 306 4.81 3.34 -19.58
C LEU A 306 3.78 4.48 -19.52
N GLY A 307 2.80 4.49 -20.42
CA GLY A 307 1.91 5.66 -20.61
C GLY A 307 2.71 6.92 -21.00
N THR A 308 2.40 8.07 -20.41
CA THR A 308 3.24 9.29 -20.50
C THR A 308 4.54 9.21 -19.69
N GLN A 309 4.62 8.28 -18.73
CA GLN A 309 5.69 8.17 -17.74
C GLN A 309 6.79 7.16 -18.13
N THR A 310 7.84 7.04 -17.30
CA THR A 310 8.93 6.08 -17.49
C THR A 310 9.00 5.10 -16.32
N ALA A 311 8.83 3.81 -16.61
CA ALA A 311 9.05 2.74 -15.65
C ALA A 311 10.55 2.44 -15.53
N VAL A 312 11.02 2.19 -14.31
CA VAL A 312 12.44 1.93 -14.00
C VAL A 312 12.61 0.70 -13.11
N LEU A 313 13.71 -0.03 -13.33
CA LEU A 313 14.12 -1.20 -12.55
C LEU A 313 15.64 -1.22 -12.42
N ALA A 314 16.14 -1.18 -11.20
CA ALA A 314 17.55 -1.38 -10.89
C ALA A 314 17.72 -2.64 -10.05
N ALA A 315 18.66 -3.51 -10.42
CA ALA A 315 18.99 -4.73 -9.69
C ALA A 315 20.49 -4.87 -9.50
N ASP A 316 20.91 -5.34 -8.32
CA ASP A 316 22.30 -5.60 -8.00
C ASP A 316 22.45 -6.82 -7.06
N PRO A 317 22.97 -7.97 -7.56
CA PRO A 317 23.17 -9.16 -6.73
C PRO A 317 24.40 -9.06 -5.82
N THR A 318 25.15 -7.95 -5.85
CA THR A 318 26.34 -7.73 -5.01
C THR A 318 26.08 -6.84 -3.82
N LEU A 319 25.00 -6.04 -3.83
CA LEU A 319 24.58 -5.24 -2.69
C LEU A 319 23.97 -6.14 -1.61
N VAL A 320 24.52 -6.06 -0.40
CA VAL A 320 24.03 -6.78 0.80
C VAL A 320 23.62 -5.83 1.93
N THR A 321 23.84 -4.52 1.75
CA THR A 321 23.60 -3.48 2.77
C THR A 321 22.35 -2.64 2.51
N GLY A 322 21.72 -2.78 1.35
CA GLY A 322 20.54 -2.02 0.95
C GLY A 322 20.26 -2.17 -0.55
N PRO A 323 19.07 -1.72 -1.02
CA PRO A 323 18.70 -1.78 -2.43
C PRO A 323 19.46 -0.74 -3.28
N PRO A 324 19.49 -0.90 -4.62
CA PRO A 324 20.13 0.07 -5.51
C PRO A 324 19.39 1.41 -5.52
N VAL A 325 20.12 2.52 -5.49
CA VAL A 325 19.56 3.87 -5.58
C VAL A 325 19.41 4.28 -7.05
N ILE A 326 18.20 4.70 -7.44
CA ILE A 326 17.88 5.25 -8.77
C ILE A 326 17.68 6.75 -8.65
N ARG A 327 18.47 7.55 -9.39
CA ARG A 327 18.35 9.01 -9.41
C ARG A 327 17.91 9.54 -10.75
N TYR A 328 17.09 10.58 -10.73
CA TYR A 328 16.60 11.29 -11.92
C TYR A 328 16.69 12.81 -11.70
N GLN A 329 16.56 13.60 -12.75
CA GLN A 329 16.35 15.04 -12.65
C GLN A 329 14.88 15.35 -12.90
N PHE A 330 14.30 16.22 -12.09
CA PHE A 330 12.95 16.77 -12.32
C PHE A 330 13.01 18.26 -12.01
N GLU A 331 12.48 19.08 -12.93
CA GLU A 331 12.46 20.56 -12.86
C GLU A 331 13.81 21.28 -12.60
N GLY A 332 14.93 20.56 -12.69
CA GLY A 332 16.29 21.07 -12.48
C GLY A 332 16.96 20.56 -11.20
N GLU A 333 16.27 19.75 -10.40
CA GLU A 333 16.79 19.14 -9.17
C GLU A 333 17.15 17.66 -9.35
N GLU A 334 18.20 17.18 -8.68
CA GLU A 334 18.47 15.75 -8.56
C GLU A 334 17.58 15.12 -7.48
N ARG A 335 16.79 14.11 -7.85
CA ARG A 335 15.89 13.38 -6.96
C ARG A 335 16.22 11.89 -6.97
N ASP A 336 15.96 11.22 -5.84
CA ASP A 336 16.08 9.78 -5.66
C ASP A 336 14.67 9.17 -5.69
N LEU A 337 14.47 8.11 -6.48
CA LEU A 337 13.22 7.34 -6.54
C LEU A 337 12.80 6.84 -5.14
N MET A 338 13.76 6.53 -4.29
CA MET A 338 13.52 5.99 -2.95
C MET A 338 13.52 7.02 -1.83
N SER A 339 14.02 8.24 -2.06
CA SER A 339 13.74 9.35 -1.13
C SER A 339 12.23 9.50 -1.00
N PHE A 340 11.48 9.52 -2.09
CA PHE A 340 10.04 9.70 -2.01
C PHE A 340 9.31 8.63 -1.16
N VAL A 341 9.77 7.39 -1.19
CA VAL A 341 9.12 6.22 -0.56
C VAL A 341 9.56 5.97 0.89
N GLN A 342 10.75 6.43 1.28
CA GLN A 342 11.11 6.54 2.71
C GLN A 342 10.66 7.88 3.33
N GLU A 343 10.43 8.91 2.51
CA GLU A 343 9.90 10.20 2.95
C GLU A 343 8.37 10.19 3.09
N THR A 344 7.69 9.19 2.53
CA THR A 344 6.31 8.81 2.92
C THR A 344 6.20 8.31 4.38
N TYR A 345 7.32 8.22 5.11
CA TYR A 345 7.37 8.01 6.57
C TYR A 345 7.91 9.23 7.34
N ARG A 346 8.12 10.39 6.71
CA ARG A 346 8.46 11.63 7.44
C ARG A 346 7.24 12.10 8.23
N THR A 347 7.27 11.81 9.53
CA THR A 347 6.33 12.36 10.49
C THR A 347 6.63 13.84 10.73
N LEU A 348 5.63 14.69 10.54
CA LEU A 348 5.62 16.07 11.04
C LEU A 348 5.23 16.05 12.53
N ASP A 349 6.10 16.55 13.39
CA ASP A 349 5.79 16.72 14.83
C ASP A 349 4.85 17.93 15.01
N VAL A 350 3.69 17.70 15.64
CA VAL A 350 2.67 18.71 15.91
C VAL A 350 2.26 18.64 17.39
N GLY A 351 2.98 19.36 18.25
CA GLY A 351 2.79 19.31 19.70
C GLY A 351 3.14 17.94 20.28
N ILE A 352 2.14 17.13 20.61
CA ILE A 352 2.36 15.76 21.13
C ILE A 352 2.00 14.65 20.14
N ALA A 353 1.71 15.01 18.89
CA ALA A 353 1.33 14.08 17.83
C ALA A 353 2.36 14.07 16.71
N GLN A 354 2.44 12.94 16.01
CA GLN A 354 3.16 12.79 14.76
C GLN A 354 2.16 12.58 13.63
N LEU A 355 2.23 13.43 12.61
CA LEU A 355 1.42 13.35 11.40
C LEU A 355 2.25 12.79 10.25
N LEU A 356 1.78 11.71 9.65
CA LEU A 356 2.19 11.33 8.31
C LEU A 356 1.54 12.27 7.30
N ILE A 357 2.32 12.70 6.31
CA ILE A 357 1.87 13.57 5.22
C ILE A 357 2.13 12.84 3.90
N THR A 358 1.10 12.72 3.08
CA THR A 358 1.18 12.01 1.79
C THR A 358 0.47 12.80 0.71
N ALA A 359 1.24 13.38 -0.21
CA ALA A 359 0.68 14.04 -1.41
C ALA A 359 0.24 12.97 -2.43
N GLN A 360 -1.06 12.93 -2.72
CA GLN A 360 -1.69 12.03 -3.68
C GLN A 360 -2.21 12.85 -4.90
N PRO A 361 -2.61 12.19 -6.00
CA PRO A 361 -3.01 12.86 -7.25
C PRO A 361 -4.27 13.72 -7.14
N THR A 362 -5.16 13.35 -6.21
CA THR A 362 -6.46 13.99 -5.99
C THR A 362 -6.60 14.61 -4.60
N ALA A 363 -5.65 14.39 -3.68
CA ALA A 363 -5.73 14.88 -2.31
C ALA A 363 -4.37 14.93 -1.60
N LEU A 364 -4.27 15.72 -0.53
CA LEU A 364 -3.23 15.60 0.50
C LEU A 364 -3.82 14.83 1.69
N GLU A 365 -3.19 13.71 2.06
CA GLU A 365 -3.55 12.97 3.28
C GLU A 365 -2.71 13.45 4.47
N LEU A 366 -3.38 13.76 5.58
CA LEU A 366 -2.77 13.89 6.91
C LEU A 366 -3.22 12.71 7.77
N ARG A 367 -2.30 11.88 8.28
CA ARG A 367 -2.63 10.66 9.04
C ARG A 367 -1.91 10.61 10.40
N ARG A 368 -2.66 10.35 11.47
CA ARG A 368 -2.17 10.14 12.84
C ARG A 368 -2.63 8.77 13.36
N GLY A 369 -1.84 7.73 13.09
CA GLY A 369 -2.20 6.35 13.44
C GLY A 369 -3.40 5.85 12.64
N ASP A 370 -4.48 5.50 13.34
CA ASP A 370 -5.77 5.03 12.80
C ASP A 370 -6.69 6.16 12.32
N LYS A 371 -6.27 7.41 12.45
CA LYS A 371 -7.04 8.58 12.00
C LYS A 371 -6.38 9.24 10.81
N SER A 372 -7.16 9.62 9.80
CA SER A 372 -6.67 10.53 8.75
C SER A 372 -7.69 11.59 8.35
N THR A 373 -7.23 12.57 7.58
CA THR A 373 -8.07 13.55 6.89
C THR A 373 -7.48 13.76 5.50
N LEU A 374 -8.35 13.64 4.49
CA LEU A 374 -8.04 13.87 3.10
C LEU A 374 -8.47 15.30 2.73
N ILE A 375 -7.58 16.05 2.10
CA ILE A 375 -7.81 17.41 1.64
C ILE A 375 -7.79 17.39 0.12
N PRO A 376 -8.91 17.60 -0.58
CA PRO A 376 -8.96 17.55 -2.05
C PRO A 376 -7.97 18.52 -2.70
N VAL A 377 -7.37 18.12 -3.83
CA VAL A 377 -6.34 18.92 -4.51
C VAL A 377 -6.89 20.25 -5.03
N GLU A 378 -8.19 20.31 -5.32
CA GLU A 378 -8.92 21.53 -5.67
C GLU A 378 -9.02 22.56 -4.53
N ASP A 379 -8.92 22.13 -3.27
CA ASP A 379 -8.88 23.02 -2.10
C ASP A 379 -7.43 23.50 -1.81
N LEU A 380 -6.43 22.79 -2.31
CA LEU A 380 -4.99 23.10 -2.16
C LEU A 380 -4.55 24.16 -3.20
N THR A 381 -5.10 25.37 -3.11
CA THR A 381 -4.80 26.46 -4.05
C THR A 381 -3.60 27.31 -3.63
N ASP A 382 -2.83 27.80 -4.61
CA ASP A 382 -1.67 28.67 -4.37
C ASP A 382 -2.09 29.92 -3.59
N ARG A 383 -1.24 30.35 -2.64
CA ARG A 383 -1.49 31.51 -1.76
C ARG A 383 -2.64 31.33 -0.76
N HIS A 384 -3.27 30.16 -0.68
CA HIS A 384 -4.31 29.83 0.29
C HIS A 384 -3.77 28.84 1.32
N ALA A 385 -3.61 29.26 2.58
CA ALA A 385 -3.16 28.33 3.62
C ALA A 385 -4.33 27.67 4.35
N LEU A 386 -4.17 26.41 4.75
CA LEU A 386 -5.12 25.70 5.60
C LEU A 386 -4.49 25.53 6.99
N ALA A 387 -5.27 25.73 8.07
CA ALA A 387 -4.78 25.58 9.44
C ALA A 387 -5.73 24.73 10.28
N ALA A 388 -5.20 23.76 11.02
CA ALA A 388 -6.01 22.81 11.79
C ALA A 388 -5.41 22.51 13.19
N PRO A 389 -6.24 22.37 14.25
CA PRO A 389 -5.77 21.95 15.56
C PRO A 389 -5.51 20.43 15.60
N VAL A 390 -4.38 20.01 16.16
CA VAL A 390 -3.98 18.59 16.26
C VAL A 390 -3.37 18.33 17.64
N MET A 391 -4.04 17.52 18.48
CA MET A 391 -3.61 17.16 19.85
C MET A 391 -3.14 18.33 20.74
N GLY A 392 -3.65 19.54 20.49
CA GLY A 392 -3.32 20.77 21.20
C GLY A 392 -2.19 21.60 20.58
N GLY A 393 -1.45 21.05 19.61
CA GLY A 393 -0.67 21.80 18.63
C GLY A 393 -1.52 22.21 17.43
N HIS A 394 -0.90 22.73 16.37
CA HIS A 394 -1.56 23.07 15.10
C HIS A 394 -0.73 22.66 13.88
N VAL A 395 -1.39 22.22 12.82
CA VAL A 395 -0.78 22.02 11.50
C VAL A 395 -1.16 23.19 10.59
N VAL A 396 -0.21 23.68 9.78
CA VAL A 396 -0.43 24.74 8.77
C VAL A 396 0.08 24.27 7.43
N ILE A 397 -0.79 24.18 6.44
CA ILE A 397 -0.53 23.67 5.08
C ILE A 397 -0.51 24.86 4.13
N VAL A 398 0.51 24.95 3.28
CA VAL A 398 0.74 26.09 2.38
C VAL A 398 1.12 25.56 0.98
N PRO A 399 0.12 25.40 0.09
CA PRO A 399 0.34 25.08 -1.32
C PRO A 399 0.96 26.25 -2.09
N GLY A 400 1.78 25.93 -3.09
CA GLY A 400 2.43 26.90 -3.98
C GLY A 400 3.56 27.71 -3.34
N TRP A 401 3.99 27.39 -2.11
CA TRP A 401 5.10 28.05 -1.44
C TRP A 401 6.37 27.19 -1.46
N GLU A 402 7.42 27.72 -2.08
CA GLU A 402 8.78 27.19 -2.00
C GLU A 402 9.63 28.17 -1.15
N PRO A 403 10.10 27.80 0.05
CA PRO A 403 10.90 28.68 0.89
C PRO A 403 12.39 28.59 0.56
N ASP A 404 13.02 29.72 0.20
CA ASP A 404 14.48 29.87 0.09
C ASP A 404 15.14 29.98 1.50
N ALA A 405 14.84 29.02 2.38
CA ALA A 405 15.32 28.97 3.76
C ALA A 405 15.19 27.57 4.39
N ALA A 406 16.05 27.28 5.37
CA ALA A 406 15.95 26.08 6.20
C ALA A 406 14.68 26.09 7.08
N ALA A 407 14.19 24.90 7.45
CA ALA A 407 13.01 24.69 8.29
C ALA A 407 13.01 25.53 9.59
N GLU A 408 14.16 25.62 10.27
CA GLU A 408 14.38 26.40 11.50
C GLU A 408 14.15 27.92 11.35
N ASN A 409 14.12 28.44 10.12
CA ASN A 409 13.84 29.84 9.81
C ASN A 409 12.38 30.10 9.38
N LEU A 410 11.55 29.05 9.27
CA LEU A 410 10.14 29.21 8.91
C LEU A 410 9.32 29.69 10.10
N ARG A 411 8.44 30.65 9.86
CA ARG A 411 7.64 31.31 10.90
C ARG A 411 6.16 31.31 10.53
N VAL A 412 5.31 31.18 11.54
CA VAL A 412 3.86 31.32 11.41
C VAL A 412 3.43 32.61 12.10
N LEU A 413 2.60 33.41 11.42
CA LEU A 413 1.95 34.57 12.00
C LEU A 413 0.70 34.09 12.72
N VAL A 414 0.68 34.24 14.05
CA VAL A 414 -0.48 33.93 14.90
C VAL A 414 -0.99 35.19 15.55
N GLY A 415 -2.31 35.32 15.72
CA GLY A 415 -2.85 36.55 16.27
C GLY A 415 -4.36 36.60 16.43
N THR A 416 -4.79 37.72 17.01
CA THR A 416 -6.17 38.15 17.18
C THR A 416 -6.39 39.46 16.43
N ASP A 417 -7.64 39.93 16.30
CA ASP A 417 -7.92 41.21 15.66
C ASP A 417 -7.20 42.39 16.34
N GLY A 418 -6.09 42.82 15.73
CA GLY A 418 -5.26 43.94 16.18
C GLY A 418 -4.03 43.56 17.01
N LYS A 419 -3.70 42.27 17.16
CA LYS A 419 -2.44 41.79 17.77
C LYS A 419 -1.97 40.51 17.10
N ASP A 420 -0.94 40.64 16.27
CA ASP A 420 -0.27 39.52 15.61
C ASP A 420 1.17 39.40 16.11
N ARG A 421 1.71 38.18 16.08
CA ARG A 421 3.10 37.84 16.43
C ARG A 421 3.59 36.67 15.60
N TRP A 422 4.88 36.67 15.30
CA TRP A 422 5.53 35.52 14.66
C TRP A 422 5.91 34.47 15.70
N VAL A 423 5.70 33.20 15.37
CA VAL A 423 6.16 32.04 16.12
C VAL A 423 7.01 31.13 15.22
N GLU A 424 7.92 30.41 15.84
CA GLU A 424 8.71 29.36 15.20
C GLU A 424 7.83 28.14 14.87
N ALA A 425 8.06 27.54 13.70
CA ALA A 425 7.55 26.21 13.41
C ALA A 425 8.39 25.18 14.16
N GLU A 426 7.74 24.30 14.93
CA GLU A 426 8.40 23.21 15.66
C GLU A 426 9.02 22.20 14.68
N SER A 427 8.32 21.95 13.58
CA SER A 427 8.77 21.09 12.49
C SER A 427 8.25 21.63 11.15
N ALA A 428 8.90 21.21 10.06
CA ALA A 428 8.46 21.52 8.71
C ALA A 428 8.65 20.32 7.79
N TYR A 429 7.63 20.07 6.98
CA TYR A 429 7.63 19.20 5.83
C TYR A 429 7.64 20.10 4.59
N ILE A 430 8.61 19.90 3.70
CA ILE A 430 8.78 20.69 2.47
C ILE A 430 8.93 19.67 1.35
N ASP A 431 8.02 19.70 0.38
CA ASP A 431 7.92 18.75 -0.72
C ASP A 431 7.18 19.41 -1.90
N ILE A 432 6.70 18.61 -2.86
CA ILE A 432 5.78 19.02 -3.92
C ILE A 432 4.46 18.23 -3.84
N LEU A 433 3.37 18.89 -4.24
CA LEU A 433 2.13 18.22 -4.61
C LEU A 433 2.35 17.34 -5.85
N PHE A 434 1.42 16.42 -6.07
CA PHE A 434 1.47 15.50 -7.20
C PHE A 434 1.43 16.21 -8.57
N ASP A 435 0.80 17.38 -8.63
CA ASP A 435 0.75 18.24 -9.83
C ASP A 435 2.03 19.08 -10.06
N GLY A 436 3.09 18.85 -9.27
CA GLY A 436 4.37 19.54 -9.34
C GLY A 436 4.45 20.82 -8.50
N ARG A 437 3.34 21.35 -7.98
CA ARG A 437 3.37 22.62 -7.22
C ARG A 437 4.06 22.43 -5.86
N PRO A 438 4.85 23.40 -5.38
CA PRO A 438 5.46 23.35 -4.05
C PRO A 438 4.45 23.14 -2.91
N LEU A 439 4.87 22.44 -1.86
CA LEU A 439 4.09 22.19 -0.65
C LEU A 439 4.97 22.44 0.58
N VAL A 440 4.50 23.30 1.48
CA VAL A 440 5.03 23.38 2.85
C VAL A 440 3.94 22.99 3.84
N VAL A 441 4.25 22.14 4.80
CA VAL A 441 3.41 21.88 5.97
C VAL A 441 4.21 22.11 7.24
N LEU A 442 3.72 22.99 8.12
CA LEU A 442 4.38 23.40 9.36
C LEU A 442 3.67 22.80 10.57
N GLY A 443 4.45 22.26 11.49
CA GLY A 443 4.00 21.83 12.81
C GLY A 443 4.20 22.92 13.85
N LEU A 444 3.20 23.09 14.72
CA LEU A 444 3.20 24.06 15.80
C LEU A 444 2.97 23.36 17.16
N ASP A 445 3.87 23.61 18.10
CA ASP A 445 3.86 23.00 19.44
C ASP A 445 2.59 23.35 20.24
N ARG A 446 2.28 22.51 21.22
CA ARG A 446 1.12 22.60 22.08
C ARG A 446 1.07 23.91 22.86
N GLY A 447 -0.04 24.64 22.69
CA GLY A 447 -0.27 25.90 23.41
C GLY A 447 0.56 27.07 22.89
N ILE A 448 1.21 26.95 21.73
CA ILE A 448 1.86 28.08 21.06
C ILE A 448 0.82 29.11 20.56
N LEU A 449 -0.43 28.69 20.28
CA LEU A 449 -1.59 29.57 20.13
C LEU A 449 -2.28 29.78 21.49
N GLN A 450 -2.54 31.04 21.83
CA GLN A 450 -3.29 31.46 23.01
C GLN A 450 -4.81 31.41 22.74
N GLU A 451 -5.62 31.51 23.79
CA GLU A 451 -7.08 31.50 23.68
C GLU A 451 -7.58 32.62 22.74
N GLY A 452 -8.19 32.21 21.62
CA GLY A 452 -8.73 33.11 20.60
C GLY A 452 -7.73 33.55 19.51
N GLU A 453 -6.44 33.23 19.61
CA GLU A 453 -5.51 33.42 18.50
C GLU A 453 -5.80 32.41 17.37
N THR A 454 -5.62 32.85 16.12
CA THR A 454 -5.64 31.99 14.93
C THR A 454 -4.35 32.13 14.15
N VAL A 455 -4.07 31.17 13.28
CA VAL A 455 -3.08 31.34 12.21
C VAL A 455 -3.59 32.40 11.23
N ARG A 456 -2.69 33.28 10.78
CA ARG A 456 -2.97 34.43 9.90
C ARG A 456 -2.00 34.58 8.73
N GLY A 457 -0.88 33.88 8.77
CA GLY A 457 0.12 33.92 7.71
C GLY A 457 1.33 33.05 7.98
N VAL A 458 2.26 33.02 7.03
CA VAL A 458 3.57 32.34 7.15
C VAL A 458 4.68 33.23 6.59
N GLY A 459 5.94 32.95 6.93
CA GLY A 459 7.08 33.75 6.52
C GLY A 459 8.42 33.11 6.86
N ILE A 460 9.49 33.85 6.55
CA ILE A 460 10.89 33.41 6.67
C ILE A 460 11.66 34.44 7.49
N VAL A 461 12.51 34.01 8.42
CA VAL A 461 13.53 34.87 9.05
C VAL A 461 14.64 35.16 8.02
N ASP A 462 14.84 36.43 7.72
CA ASP A 462 15.93 36.92 6.87
C ASP A 462 17.25 37.09 7.65
N ALA A 463 18.30 37.51 6.93
CA ALA A 463 19.64 37.66 7.50
C ALA A 463 19.78 38.79 8.55
N ASP A 464 18.77 39.65 8.71
CA ASP A 464 18.73 40.76 9.67
C ASP A 464 17.82 40.43 10.89
N ASP A 465 17.51 39.14 11.14
CA ASP A 465 16.54 38.64 12.12
C ASP A 465 15.09 39.18 11.92
N SER A 466 14.79 39.67 10.71
CA SER A 466 13.49 40.22 10.32
C SER A 466 12.63 39.14 9.64
N VAL A 467 11.32 39.14 9.84
CA VAL A 467 10.44 38.14 9.20
C VAL A 467 9.82 38.69 7.93
N VAL A 468 10.21 38.12 6.79
CA VAL A 468 9.59 38.36 5.49
C VAL A 468 8.35 37.48 5.36
N SER A 469 7.18 38.11 5.36
CA SER A 469 5.91 37.39 5.17
C SER A 469 5.81 36.83 3.75
N HIS A 470 5.46 35.56 3.64
CA HIS A 470 4.94 35.02 2.39
C HIS A 470 3.55 35.65 2.14
N PRO A 471 3.25 36.12 0.90
CA PRO A 471 2.00 36.79 0.60
C PRO A 471 0.87 35.78 0.36
N LEU A 472 0.10 35.47 1.39
CA LEU A 472 -1.16 34.71 1.29
C LEU A 472 -2.33 35.65 1.01
N ASP A 473 -3.37 35.10 0.36
CA ASP A 473 -4.65 35.80 0.17
C ASP A 473 -5.58 35.59 1.38
N ASP A 474 -5.56 34.40 1.98
CA ASP A 474 -6.25 34.07 3.23
C ASP A 474 -5.71 32.79 3.90
N VAL A 475 -6.23 32.50 5.11
CA VAL A 475 -5.98 31.26 5.87
C VAL A 475 -7.31 30.67 6.33
N THR A 476 -7.66 29.47 5.86
CA THR A 476 -8.91 28.79 6.20
C THR A 476 -8.72 27.79 7.36
N PRO A 477 -9.57 27.84 8.40
CA PRO A 477 -9.64 26.78 9.40
C PRO A 477 -10.14 25.47 8.78
N LEU A 478 -9.33 24.42 8.85
CA LEU A 478 -9.68 23.07 8.40
C LEU A 478 -10.21 22.24 9.58
N ASN A 479 -11.38 21.62 9.40
CA ASN A 479 -11.92 20.65 10.35
C ASN A 479 -11.30 19.27 10.12
N VAL A 480 -10.16 19.01 10.77
CA VAL A 480 -9.52 17.68 10.77
C VAL A 480 -10.08 16.78 11.87
N ASN A 481 -10.12 15.48 11.63
CA ASN A 481 -10.44 14.45 12.63
C ASN A 481 -9.17 13.63 12.95
N ILE A 482 -8.06 14.30 13.26
CA ILE A 482 -6.74 13.68 13.53
C ILE A 482 -6.18 14.05 14.90
#